data_AF-A0A5V2Y997-F1
#
_entry.id   AF-A0A5V2Y997-F1
#
_cell.length_a   1.000
_cell.length_b   1.000
_cell.length_c   1.000
_cell.angle_alpha   90.00
_cell.angle_beta   90.00
_cell.angle_gamma   90.00
#
_symmetry.space_group_name_H-M   'P 1'
#
loop_
_entity.id
_entity.type
_entity.pdbx_description
1 polymer ?
#
loop_
_entity_poly.entity_id
_entity_poly.type
_entity_poly.pdbx_seq_one_letter_code
_entity_poly.pdbx_strand_id
1 'polypeptide(L)'
;MNDPRNMKAALQAVRSHGAHAQGTLSYTTSPAHTLQTWLDLTEQLLETGVDSIAIKDMSGILTPMAAYELVSEIKKRFEVRLHLHCHATTGMAEMALLKAIEAGVDGVDTAISSMSATYGHPATEALVATLAGTEHDTGLDILKLENIAAYFREVRKKYHAFEGQLKGYDSRILVAQVPGGMLTNLEGQLKQQNAADKL
;
A
#
# COMPACT_ATOMS: atom_id res chain seq x y z
N MET A 1 6.37 13.06 -6.71
CA MET A 1 7.75 13.52 -7.01
C MET A 1 8.69 12.34 -7.22
N ASN A 2 8.72 11.33 -6.34
CA ASN A 2 9.51 10.10 -6.54
C ASN A 2 10.97 10.37 -6.97
N ASP A 3 11.60 11.41 -6.42
CA ASP A 3 12.96 11.81 -6.76
C ASP A 3 13.95 11.14 -5.79
N PRO A 4 14.78 10.18 -6.23
CA PRO A 4 15.72 9.46 -5.37
C PRO A 4 16.72 10.35 -4.63
N ARG A 5 17.02 11.54 -5.17
CA ARG A 5 17.95 12.48 -4.53
C ARG A 5 17.46 12.90 -3.14
N ASN A 6 16.15 12.99 -2.95
CA ASN A 6 15.54 13.33 -1.67
C ASN A 6 15.58 12.17 -0.67
N MET A 7 15.71 10.92 -1.13
CA MET A 7 15.78 9.74 -0.27
C MET A 7 17.22 9.36 0.09
N LYS A 8 18.20 9.72 -0.76
CA LYS A 8 19.60 9.29 -0.66
C LYS A 8 20.22 9.49 0.73
N ALA A 9 20.08 10.69 1.32
CA ALA A 9 20.70 10.98 2.61
C ALA A 9 20.15 10.10 3.73
N ALA A 10 18.83 9.88 3.76
CA ALA A 10 18.19 9.02 4.75
C ALA A 10 18.59 7.55 4.56
N LEU A 11 18.56 7.05 3.32
CA LEU A 11 18.93 5.67 3.00
C LEU A 11 20.39 5.38 3.38
N GLN A 12 21.32 6.29 3.08
CA GLN A 12 22.72 6.16 3.47
C GLN A 12 22.91 6.19 4.99
N ALA A 13 22.18 7.05 5.70
CA ALA A 13 22.23 7.11 7.16
C ALA A 13 21.70 5.83 7.82
N VAL A 14 20.61 5.25 7.31
CA VAL A 14 20.08 3.97 7.80
C VAL A 14 21.14 2.86 7.66
N ARG A 15 21.77 2.77 6.49
CA ARG A 15 22.80 1.76 6.23
C ARG A 15 24.07 1.98 7.03
N SER A 16 24.50 3.22 7.23
CA SER A 16 25.71 3.50 8.03
C SER A 16 25.56 3.07 9.50
N HIS A 17 24.32 2.91 9.98
CA HIS A 17 24.01 2.38 11.31
C HIS A 17 23.68 0.88 11.30
N GLY A 18 23.89 0.18 10.18
CA GLY A 18 23.65 -1.27 10.07
C GLY A 18 22.19 -1.67 10.07
N ALA A 19 21.27 -0.75 9.80
CA ALA A 19 19.83 -1.02 9.68
C ALA A 19 19.43 -1.27 8.23
N HIS A 20 18.23 -1.83 8.03
CA HIS A 20 17.66 -2.18 6.73
C HIS A 20 17.05 -0.96 6.02
N ALA A 21 17.63 -0.53 4.91
CA ALA A 21 17.15 0.59 4.10
C ALA A 21 16.23 0.09 2.97
N GLN A 22 14.92 0.36 3.10
CA GLN A 22 13.94 0.05 2.06
C GLN A 22 13.64 1.30 1.22
N GLY A 23 14.08 1.30 -0.04
CA GLY A 23 13.71 2.34 -1.01
C GLY A 23 12.23 2.23 -1.36
N THR A 24 11.55 3.34 -1.70
CA THR A 24 10.10 3.33 -1.92
C THR A 24 9.69 3.99 -3.22
N LEU A 25 8.91 3.28 -4.02
CA LEU A 25 8.20 3.76 -5.20
C LEU A 25 6.80 4.20 -4.76
N SER A 26 6.53 5.50 -4.66
CA SER A 26 5.18 5.99 -4.33
C SER A 26 4.31 5.95 -5.58
N TYR A 27 3.55 4.86 -5.74
CA TYR A 27 2.79 4.55 -6.95
C TYR A 27 1.75 5.62 -7.28
N THR A 28 1.59 5.88 -8.58
CA THR A 28 0.56 6.74 -9.13
C THR A 28 0.33 6.41 -10.60
N THR A 29 -0.69 7.02 -11.20
CA THR A 29 -1.04 6.86 -12.61
C THR A 29 -1.12 8.21 -13.28
N SER A 30 -0.38 8.43 -14.37
CA SER A 30 -0.55 9.57 -15.25
C SER A 30 0.12 9.27 -16.59
N PRO A 31 -0.06 10.12 -17.64
CA PRO A 31 0.66 9.93 -18.90
C PRO A 31 2.19 9.90 -18.77
N ALA A 32 2.74 10.45 -17.68
CA ALA A 32 4.17 10.44 -17.39
C ALA A 32 4.65 9.19 -16.61
N HIS A 33 3.73 8.40 -16.04
CA HIS A 33 4.07 7.23 -15.23
C HIS A 33 3.74 5.96 -16.01
N THR A 34 4.74 5.46 -16.73
CA THR A 34 4.69 4.20 -17.48
C THR A 34 5.45 3.11 -16.73
N LEU A 35 5.25 1.86 -17.15
CA LEU A 35 6.05 0.73 -16.66
C LEU A 35 7.56 1.03 -16.73
N GLN A 36 8.05 1.54 -17.86
CA GLN A 36 9.48 1.85 -18.02
C GLN A 36 9.95 2.89 -17.00
N THR A 37 9.18 3.94 -16.74
CA THR A 37 9.55 4.95 -15.73
C THR A 37 9.64 4.38 -14.31
N TRP A 38 8.81 3.38 -13.97
CA TRP A 38 8.91 2.69 -12.68
C TRP A 38 10.15 1.80 -12.59
N LEU A 39 10.54 1.18 -13.70
CA LEU A 39 11.73 0.34 -13.78
C LEU A 39 13.01 1.18 -13.71
N ASP A 40 13.06 2.32 -14.41
CA ASP A 40 14.17 3.27 -14.32
C ASP A 40 14.34 3.82 -12.89
N LEU A 41 13.22 4.12 -12.22
CA LEU A 41 13.24 4.57 -10.84
C LEU A 41 13.67 3.46 -9.87
N THR A 42 13.29 2.21 -10.15
CA THR A 42 13.74 1.05 -9.38
C THR A 42 15.26 0.91 -9.46
N GLU A 43 15.82 0.98 -10.67
CA GLU A 43 17.27 0.95 -10.90
C GLU A 43 17.99 2.07 -10.15
N GLN A 44 17.52 3.32 -10.27
CA GLN A 44 18.11 4.46 -9.55
C GLN A 44 18.10 4.28 -8.03
N LEU A 45 17.04 3.68 -7.46
CA LEU A 45 17.01 3.36 -6.03
C LEU A 45 18.01 2.27 -5.67
N LEU A 46 18.14 1.23 -6.50
CA LEU A 46 19.13 0.17 -6.30
C LEU A 46 20.57 0.71 -6.33
N GLU A 47 20.87 1.67 -7.21
CA GLU A 47 22.18 2.34 -7.27
C GLU A 47 22.53 3.11 -5.98
N THR A 48 21.54 3.52 -5.18
CA THR A 48 21.80 4.09 -3.85
C THR A 48 22.19 3.04 -2.80
N GLY A 49 22.09 1.75 -3.16
CA GLY A 49 22.45 0.60 -2.36
C GLY A 49 21.38 0.21 -1.34
N VAL A 50 20.09 0.36 -1.65
CA VAL A 50 19.01 -0.11 -0.76
C VAL A 50 19.03 -1.62 -0.60
N ASP A 51 18.54 -2.10 0.54
CA ASP A 51 18.46 -3.53 0.87
C ASP A 51 17.18 -4.18 0.33
N SER A 52 16.13 -3.39 0.10
CA SER A 52 14.89 -3.81 -0.57
C SER A 52 14.14 -2.62 -1.17
N ILE A 53 13.10 -2.91 -1.97
CA ILE A 53 12.21 -1.91 -2.56
C ILE A 53 10.77 -2.15 -2.06
N ALA A 54 10.05 -1.06 -1.79
CA ALA A 54 8.60 -1.08 -1.56
C ALA A 54 7.87 -0.38 -2.71
N ILE A 55 6.82 -1.02 -3.23
CA ILE A 55 5.80 -0.36 -4.04
C ILE A 55 4.71 0.13 -3.08
N LYS A 56 4.52 1.45 -2.99
CA LYS A 56 3.56 2.07 -2.08
C LYS A 56 2.40 2.72 -2.84
N ASP A 57 1.25 2.07 -2.86
CA ASP A 57 0.00 2.61 -3.33
C ASP A 57 -0.81 3.20 -2.16
N MET A 58 -0.64 4.51 -1.95
CA MET A 58 -1.31 5.22 -0.85
C MET A 58 -2.79 5.49 -1.12
N SER A 59 -3.19 5.60 -2.40
CA SER A 59 -4.55 5.96 -2.79
C SER A 59 -5.45 4.73 -2.95
N GLY A 60 -4.86 3.54 -3.06
CA GLY A 60 -5.59 2.33 -3.44
C GLY A 60 -5.91 2.31 -4.93
N ILE A 61 -5.08 2.88 -5.81
CA ILE A 61 -5.34 2.98 -7.26
C ILE A 61 -4.56 1.95 -8.08
N LEU A 62 -3.73 1.12 -7.47
CA LEU A 62 -3.01 0.05 -8.15
C LEU A 62 -4.00 -1.06 -8.54
N THR A 63 -4.22 -1.24 -9.83
CA THR A 63 -5.08 -2.32 -10.32
C THR A 63 -4.36 -3.67 -10.18
N PRO A 64 -5.09 -4.78 -10.04
CA PRO A 64 -4.46 -6.09 -9.88
C PRO A 64 -3.57 -6.51 -11.06
N MET A 65 -3.95 -6.14 -12.28
CA MET A 65 -3.15 -6.43 -13.47
C MET A 65 -1.89 -5.57 -13.54
N ALA A 66 -1.97 -4.29 -13.16
CA ALA A 66 -0.80 -3.42 -13.07
C ALA A 66 0.16 -3.88 -11.96
N ALA A 67 -0.37 -4.38 -10.83
CA ALA A 67 0.43 -4.98 -9.77
C ALA A 67 1.21 -6.21 -10.28
N TYR A 68 0.51 -7.13 -10.96
CA TYR A 68 1.13 -8.32 -11.54
C TYR A 68 2.24 -7.96 -12.54
N GLU A 69 1.96 -7.05 -13.47
CA GLU A 69 2.90 -6.64 -14.51
C GLU A 69 4.13 -5.96 -13.92
N LEU A 70 3.93 -4.96 -13.05
CA LEU A 70 5.03 -4.21 -12.43
C LEU A 70 5.93 -5.12 -11.59
N VAL A 71 5.35 -5.96 -10.74
CA VAL A 71 6.10 -6.91 -9.91
C VAL A 71 6.87 -7.89 -10.79
N SER A 72 6.22 -8.49 -11.80
CA SER A 72 6.86 -9.44 -12.71
C SER A 72 8.07 -8.83 -13.40
N GLU A 73 7.95 -7.60 -13.91
CA GLU A 73 9.03 -6.94 -14.64
C GLU A 73 10.19 -6.50 -13.74
N ILE A 74 9.90 -6.07 -12.51
CA ILE A 74 10.96 -5.80 -11.51
C ILE A 74 11.71 -7.09 -11.19
N LYS A 75 11.00 -8.18 -10.86
CA LYS A 75 11.61 -9.46 -10.47
C LYS A 75 12.39 -10.13 -11.61
N LYS A 76 12.05 -9.87 -12.87
CA LYS A 76 12.82 -10.34 -14.04
C LYS A 76 14.15 -9.60 -14.22
N ARG A 77 14.19 -8.31 -13.90
CA ARG A 77 15.34 -7.43 -14.21
C ARG A 77 16.29 -7.25 -13.04
N PHE A 78 15.78 -7.33 -11.82
CA PHE A 78 16.52 -6.97 -10.62
C PHE A 78 16.43 -8.07 -9.56
N GLU A 79 17.58 -8.49 -9.05
CA GLU A 79 17.67 -9.37 -7.89
C GLU A 79 17.49 -8.54 -6.62
N VAL A 80 16.23 -8.22 -6.29
CA VAL A 80 15.87 -7.43 -5.12
C VAL A 80 14.67 -8.03 -4.40
N ARG A 81 14.63 -7.86 -3.07
CA ARG A 81 13.42 -8.07 -2.27
C ARG A 81 12.43 -6.95 -2.53
N LEU A 82 11.21 -7.30 -2.89
CA LEU A 82 10.13 -6.39 -3.21
C LEU A 82 9.00 -6.54 -2.18
N HIS A 83 8.55 -5.42 -1.62
CA HIS A 83 7.37 -5.35 -0.76
C HIS A 83 6.25 -4.57 -1.45
N LEU A 84 5.00 -5.00 -1.27
CA LEU A 84 3.83 -4.26 -1.73
C LEU A 84 3.00 -3.73 -0.56
N HIS A 85 2.69 -2.44 -0.61
CA HIS A 85 1.82 -1.74 0.32
C HIS A 85 0.66 -1.11 -0.43
N CYS A 86 -0.57 -1.55 -0.18
CA CYS A 86 -1.77 -1.01 -0.82
C CYS A 86 -2.85 -0.64 0.21
N HIS A 87 -3.43 0.55 0.05
CA HIS A 87 -4.62 0.94 0.81
C HIS A 87 -5.90 0.35 0.21
N ALA A 88 -6.82 -0.11 1.06
CA ALA A 88 -8.05 -0.79 0.69
C ALA A 88 -9.21 0.15 0.28
N THR A 89 -8.97 1.46 0.23
CA THR A 89 -10.00 2.50 0.09
C THR A 89 -10.94 2.31 -1.09
N THR A 90 -10.42 1.77 -2.20
CA THR A 90 -11.16 1.56 -3.45
C THR A 90 -11.68 0.13 -3.64
N GLY A 91 -11.30 -0.80 -2.75
CA GLY A 91 -11.60 -2.22 -2.85
C GLY A 91 -10.69 -3.01 -3.81
N MET A 92 -9.60 -2.41 -4.30
CA MET A 92 -8.67 -3.11 -5.20
C MET A 92 -7.52 -3.84 -4.49
N ALA A 93 -7.22 -3.46 -3.24
CA ALA A 93 -5.98 -3.86 -2.57
C ALA A 93 -5.86 -5.38 -2.42
N GLU A 94 -6.89 -6.08 -1.95
CA GLU A 94 -6.87 -7.53 -1.75
C GLU A 94 -6.51 -8.27 -3.05
N MET A 95 -7.13 -7.86 -4.16
CA MET A 95 -6.86 -8.43 -5.48
C MET A 95 -5.45 -8.07 -5.96
N ALA A 96 -4.99 -6.84 -5.72
CA ALA A 96 -3.64 -6.40 -6.08
C ALA A 96 -2.56 -7.15 -5.31
N LEU A 97 -2.76 -7.39 -4.00
CA LEU A 97 -1.86 -8.19 -3.18
C LEU A 97 -1.78 -9.63 -3.71
N LEU A 98 -2.90 -10.28 -3.96
CA LEU A 98 -2.91 -11.66 -4.48
C LEU A 98 -2.19 -11.76 -5.83
N LYS A 99 -2.47 -10.83 -6.75
CA LYS A 99 -1.80 -10.79 -8.06
C LYS A 99 -0.30 -10.48 -7.93
N ALA A 100 0.12 -9.66 -6.98
CA ALA A 100 1.53 -9.41 -6.74
C ALA A 100 2.26 -10.64 -6.16
N ILE A 101 1.59 -11.40 -5.29
CA ILE A 101 2.10 -12.68 -4.75
C ILE A 101 2.32 -13.68 -5.88
N GLU A 102 1.32 -13.87 -6.76
CA GLU A 102 1.46 -14.73 -7.94
C GLU A 102 2.57 -14.27 -8.90
N ALA A 103 2.91 -12.97 -8.92
CA ALA A 103 4.00 -12.40 -9.70
C ALA A 103 5.38 -12.51 -9.01
N GLY A 104 5.44 -13.00 -7.77
CA GLY A 104 6.68 -13.21 -7.03
C GLY A 104 7.14 -12.04 -6.15
N VAL A 105 6.21 -11.21 -5.64
CA VAL A 105 6.54 -10.24 -4.58
C VAL A 105 6.97 -10.98 -3.31
N ASP A 106 7.97 -10.46 -2.58
CA ASP A 106 8.58 -11.14 -1.44
C ASP A 106 7.85 -10.85 -0.12
N GLY A 107 7.08 -9.76 -0.05
CA GLY A 107 6.29 -9.40 1.13
C GLY A 107 5.17 -8.43 0.82
N VAL A 108 4.15 -8.43 1.66
CA VAL A 108 2.99 -7.53 1.53
C VAL A 108 2.58 -6.99 2.89
N ASP A 109 2.09 -5.76 2.90
CA ASP A 109 1.57 -5.12 4.12
C ASP A 109 0.07 -5.43 4.28
N THR A 110 -0.31 -5.78 5.51
CA THR A 110 -1.70 -6.01 5.93
C THR A 110 -1.96 -5.36 7.29
N ALA A 111 -3.22 -5.27 7.68
CA ALA A 111 -3.63 -4.84 9.02
C ALA A 111 -4.45 -5.94 9.70
N ILE A 112 -4.33 -6.06 11.03
CA ILE A 112 -5.17 -7.01 11.78
C ILE A 112 -6.66 -6.72 11.53
N SER A 113 -7.48 -7.75 11.34
CA SER A 113 -8.84 -7.61 10.76
C SER A 113 -9.74 -6.58 11.45
N SER A 114 -9.65 -6.40 12.76
CA SER A 114 -10.44 -5.40 13.49
C SER A 114 -10.02 -3.95 13.21
N MET A 115 -8.84 -3.75 12.62
CA MET A 115 -8.24 -2.46 12.24
C MET A 115 -8.03 -2.33 10.72
N SER A 116 -8.59 -3.23 9.92
CA SER A 116 -8.38 -3.29 8.47
C SER A 116 -9.52 -2.64 7.67
N ALA A 117 -9.39 -2.68 6.33
CA ALA A 117 -10.33 -2.20 5.33
C ALA A 117 -10.59 -0.68 5.37
N THR A 118 -11.53 -0.21 4.55
CA THR A 118 -11.84 1.22 4.34
C THR A 118 -10.56 2.02 4.02
N TYR A 119 -10.23 3.05 4.79
CA TYR A 119 -9.02 3.86 4.60
C TYR A 119 -7.71 3.11 4.91
N GLY A 120 -7.78 1.93 5.53
CA GLY A 120 -6.65 1.11 5.95
C GLY A 120 -6.18 0.16 4.86
N HIS A 121 -5.92 -1.08 5.25
CA HIS A 121 -5.24 -2.10 4.45
C HIS A 121 -6.04 -3.41 4.44
N PRO A 122 -5.73 -4.37 3.54
CA PRO A 122 -6.28 -5.72 3.58
C PRO A 122 -6.09 -6.40 4.95
N ALA A 123 -7.04 -7.24 5.33
CA ALA A 123 -6.98 -7.97 6.60
C ALA A 123 -5.88 -9.05 6.58
N THR A 124 -5.03 -9.08 7.61
CA THR A 124 -3.95 -10.07 7.75
C THR A 124 -4.51 -11.49 7.71
N GLU A 125 -5.56 -11.77 8.48
CA GLU A 125 -6.17 -13.11 8.59
C GLU A 125 -6.78 -13.58 7.27
N ALA A 126 -7.40 -12.67 6.51
CA ALA A 126 -8.00 -13.00 5.22
C ALA A 126 -6.93 -13.43 4.21
N LEU A 127 -5.79 -12.71 4.19
CA LEU A 127 -4.67 -13.08 3.33
C LEU A 127 -4.02 -14.39 3.78
N VAL A 128 -3.76 -14.56 5.08
CA VAL A 128 -3.21 -15.81 5.63
C VAL A 128 -4.11 -17.01 5.27
N ALA A 129 -5.42 -16.88 5.42
CA ALA A 129 -6.36 -17.93 5.05
C ALA A 129 -6.37 -18.21 3.54
N THR A 130 -6.21 -17.17 2.71
CA THR A 130 -6.17 -17.29 1.25
C THR A 130 -4.94 -18.05 0.77
N LEU A 131 -3.80 -17.87 1.43
CA LEU A 131 -2.53 -18.49 1.04
C LEU A 131 -2.29 -19.85 1.70
N ALA A 132 -3.11 -20.24 2.68
CA ALA A 132 -2.96 -21.51 3.40
C ALA A 132 -3.01 -22.71 2.45
N GLY A 133 -2.01 -23.59 2.54
CA GLY A 133 -1.88 -24.78 1.69
C GLY A 133 -1.42 -24.53 0.26
N THR A 134 -1.11 -23.27 -0.11
CA THR A 134 -0.52 -22.92 -1.40
C THR A 134 1.02 -22.96 -1.33
N GLU A 135 1.70 -22.76 -2.46
CA GLU A 135 3.16 -22.56 -2.47
C GLU A 135 3.60 -21.27 -1.77
N HIS A 136 2.66 -20.35 -1.50
CA HIS A 136 2.86 -19.08 -0.81
C HIS A 136 2.35 -19.10 0.64
N ASP A 137 2.14 -20.29 1.24
CA ASP A 137 1.69 -20.40 2.62
C ASP A 137 2.62 -19.61 3.57
N THR A 138 2.01 -18.70 4.33
CA THR A 138 2.74 -17.79 5.23
C THR A 138 3.28 -18.49 6.48
N GLY A 139 2.77 -19.66 6.84
CA GLY A 139 3.06 -20.35 8.09
C GLY A 139 2.53 -19.63 9.35
N LEU A 140 1.72 -18.58 9.19
CA LEU A 140 1.17 -17.81 10.31
C LEU A 140 -0.04 -18.52 10.92
N ASP A 141 -0.11 -18.50 12.25
CA ASP A 141 -1.18 -19.10 13.03
C ASP A 141 -2.40 -18.17 13.08
N ILE A 142 -3.44 -18.53 12.33
CA ILE A 142 -4.68 -17.74 12.23
C ILE A 142 -5.41 -17.59 13.56
N LEU A 143 -5.31 -18.57 14.48
CA LEU A 143 -5.96 -18.49 15.80
C LEU A 143 -5.23 -17.49 16.69
N LYS A 144 -3.90 -17.42 16.61
CA LYS A 144 -3.15 -16.37 17.32
C LYS A 144 -3.46 -14.98 16.77
N LEU A 145 -3.62 -14.85 15.46
CA LEU A 145 -4.05 -13.58 14.85
C LEU A 145 -5.45 -13.18 15.31
N GLU A 146 -6.41 -14.10 15.35
CA GLU A 146 -7.77 -13.79 15.84
C GLU A 146 -7.75 -13.26 17.28
N ASN A 147 -6.94 -13.84 18.17
CA ASN A 147 -6.80 -13.32 19.54
C ASN A 147 -6.34 -11.86 19.58
N ILE A 148 -5.40 -11.48 18.70
CA ILE A 148 -4.93 -10.09 18.54
C ILE A 148 -6.06 -9.23 17.98
N ALA A 149 -6.81 -9.73 16.99
CA ALA A 149 -7.95 -9.03 16.41
C ALA A 149 -9.05 -8.76 17.44
N ALA A 150 -9.35 -9.75 18.30
CA ALA A 150 -10.32 -9.63 19.38
C ALA A 150 -9.92 -8.54 20.39
N TYR A 151 -8.64 -8.48 20.75
CA TYR A 151 -8.12 -7.39 21.58
C TYR A 151 -8.33 -6.02 20.91
N PHE A 152 -7.91 -5.86 19.66
CA PHE A 152 -8.03 -4.58 18.96
C PHE A 152 -9.49 -4.18 18.66
N ARG A 153 -10.40 -5.16 18.54
CA ARG A 153 -11.84 -4.92 18.39
C ARG A 153 -12.42 -4.17 19.59
N GLU A 154 -11.97 -4.49 20.80
CA GLU A 154 -12.36 -3.76 22.01
C GLU A 154 -11.62 -2.42 22.15
N VAL A 155 -10.35 -2.37 21.75
CA VAL A 155 -9.57 -1.11 21.77
C VAL A 155 -10.19 -0.07 20.84
N ARG A 156 -10.53 -0.44 19.59
CA ARG A 156 -11.06 0.47 18.56
C ARG A 156 -12.32 1.20 19.00
N LYS A 157 -13.19 0.54 19.79
CA LYS A 157 -14.41 1.17 20.34
C LYS A 157 -14.11 2.44 21.15
N LYS A 158 -12.97 2.49 21.85
CA LYS A 158 -12.55 3.67 22.63
C LYS A 158 -12.27 4.90 21.76
N TYR A 159 -12.02 4.69 20.46
CA TYR A 159 -11.64 5.72 19.49
C TYR A 159 -12.77 6.08 18.52
N HIS A 160 -14.02 5.69 18.81
CA HIS A 160 -15.16 5.93 17.91
C HIS A 160 -15.32 7.40 17.48
N ALA A 161 -14.90 8.36 18.32
CA ALA A 161 -14.96 9.78 18.03
C ALA A 161 -14.05 10.22 16.86
N PHE A 162 -13.06 9.39 16.49
CA PHE A 162 -12.08 9.67 15.43
C PHE A 162 -12.32 8.84 14.16
N GLU A 163 -13.38 8.03 14.11
CA GLU A 163 -13.68 7.21 12.95
C GLU A 163 -14.12 8.07 11.76
N GLY A 164 -13.61 7.72 10.57
CA GLY A 164 -14.06 8.30 9.32
C GLY A 164 -15.49 7.85 8.95
N GLN A 165 -16.10 8.58 8.03
CA GLN A 165 -17.50 8.34 7.64
C GLN A 165 -17.66 7.30 6.52
N LEU A 166 -16.57 6.92 5.83
CA LEU A 166 -16.63 5.90 4.79
C LEU A 166 -17.18 4.57 5.33
N LYS A 167 -18.09 3.97 4.55
CA LYS A 167 -18.60 2.61 4.73
C LYS A 167 -18.46 1.91 3.39
N GLY A 168 -17.78 0.77 3.39
CA GLY A 168 -17.38 0.08 2.15
C GLY A 168 -16.21 0.79 1.47
N TYR A 169 -16.35 1.05 0.17
CA TYR A 169 -15.29 1.55 -0.70
C TYR A 169 -15.66 2.90 -1.34
N ASP A 170 -14.65 3.71 -1.62
CA ASP A 170 -14.80 5.00 -2.31
C ASP A 170 -14.36 4.91 -3.77
N SER A 171 -15.31 4.65 -4.67
CA SER A 171 -15.05 4.53 -6.10
C SER A 171 -14.74 5.86 -6.79
N ARG A 172 -14.98 7.01 -6.14
CA ARG A 172 -14.68 8.33 -6.71
C ARG A 172 -13.18 8.49 -6.98
N ILE A 173 -12.35 7.86 -6.15
CA ILE A 173 -10.89 7.83 -6.30
C ILE A 173 -10.48 7.13 -7.61
N LEU A 174 -11.24 6.13 -8.07
CA LEU A 174 -10.95 5.44 -9.33
C LEU A 174 -11.15 6.33 -10.55
N VAL A 175 -12.05 7.31 -10.46
CA VAL A 175 -12.38 8.23 -11.55
C VAL A 175 -11.48 9.47 -11.50
N ALA A 176 -11.37 10.09 -10.32
CA ALA A 176 -10.72 11.38 -10.17
C ALA A 176 -9.26 11.29 -9.71
N GLN A 177 -8.81 10.13 -9.24
CA GLN A 177 -7.49 9.91 -8.64
C GLN A 177 -7.15 10.85 -7.48
N VAL A 178 -8.18 11.50 -6.90
CA VAL A 178 -8.06 12.33 -5.71
C VAL A 178 -8.04 11.40 -4.49
N PRO A 179 -6.96 11.34 -3.70
CA PRO A 179 -6.91 10.50 -2.51
C PRO A 179 -8.06 10.84 -1.55
N GLY A 180 -8.64 9.83 -0.89
CA GLY A 180 -9.83 10.02 -0.06
C GLY A 180 -9.66 11.09 1.03
N GLY A 181 -8.51 11.15 1.69
CA GLY A 181 -8.20 12.18 2.69
C GLY A 181 -8.11 13.60 2.10
N MET A 182 -7.72 13.74 0.82
CA MET A 182 -7.70 15.03 0.12
C MET A 182 -9.12 15.50 -0.20
N LEU A 183 -10.00 14.59 -0.63
CA LEU A 183 -11.39 14.91 -0.94
C LEU A 183 -12.17 15.33 0.31
N THR A 184 -12.05 14.58 1.41
CA THR A 184 -12.72 14.95 2.68
C THR A 184 -12.20 16.27 3.25
N ASN A 185 -10.90 16.56 3.11
CA ASN A 185 -10.35 17.86 3.50
C ASN A 185 -10.88 18.99 2.62
N LEU A 186 -10.97 18.79 1.30
CA LEU A 186 -11.52 19.77 0.36
C LEU A 186 -13.00 20.04 0.64
N GLU A 187 -13.81 19.00 0.86
CA GLU A 187 -15.21 19.11 1.28
C GLU A 187 -15.35 19.93 2.57
N GLY A 188 -14.48 19.66 3.57
CA GLY A 188 -14.43 20.41 4.81
C GLY A 188 -14.07 21.89 4.61
N GLN A 189 -13.07 22.17 3.78
CA GLN A 189 -12.64 23.54 3.44
C GLN A 189 -13.74 24.31 2.69
N LEU A 190 -14.39 23.71 1.70
CA LEU A 190 -15.48 24.34 0.95
C LEU A 190 -16.69 24.62 1.85
N LYS A 191 -17.00 23.71 2.78
CA LYS A 191 -18.06 23.94 3.77
C LYS A 191 -17.74 25.12 4.71
N GLN A 192 -16.50 25.24 5.17
CA GLN A 192 -16.05 26.38 5.98
C GLN A 192 -16.12 27.71 5.21
N GLN A 193 -15.98 27.67 3.88
CA GLN A 193 -16.03 28.83 3.00
C GLN A 193 -17.44 29.13 2.46
N ASN A 194 -18.48 28.41 2.88
CA ASN A 194 -19.84 28.48 2.32
C ASN A 194 -19.89 28.28 0.79
N ALA A 195 -18.98 27.46 0.25
CA ALA A 195 -18.83 27.17 -1.18
C ALA A 195 -18.99 25.68 -1.50
N ALA A 196 -19.79 24.96 -0.71
CA ALA A 196 -20.00 23.52 -0.87
C ALA A 196 -20.63 23.13 -2.23
N ASP A 197 -21.29 24.09 -2.91
CA ASP A 197 -21.85 23.94 -4.26
C ASP A 197 -20.78 23.96 -5.38
N LYS A 198 -19.51 24.23 -5.04
CA LYS A 198 -18.39 24.32 -5.98
C LYS A 198 -17.48 23.08 -6.02
N LEU A 199 -17.88 22.02 -5.32
CA LEU A 199 -17.21 20.71 -5.37
C LEU A 199 -17.43 20.06 -6.75
#